data_AF-A0A2D4J3F3-F1
#
_entry.id   AF-A0A2D4J3F3-F1
#
_cell.length_a   1.000
_cell.length_b   1.000
_cell.length_c   1.000
_cell.angle_alpha   90.00
_cell.angle_beta   90.00
_cell.angle_gamma   90.00
#
_symmetry.space_group_name_H-M   'P 1'
#
loop_
_entity.id
_entity.type
_entity.pdbx_description
1 polymer ?
#
loop_
_entity_poly.entity_id
_entity_poly.type
_entity_poly.pdbx_seq_one_letter_code
_entity_poly.pdbx_strand_id
1 'polypeptide(L)'
;DGRYHVADSLVAGITALNSCEGVYRKATLLKAQNQVSKAHKLLEKLLIHCYKIKNIEMVISVLLSVAELYWQSLRHTIALPILLQALALAREFRLQYLASETILNLAFAQLILGIPEQALSILHMAIEPILAHGSMLDKGAAMFLVAKCQVASAASYDPAKKAEALEAAVLNLNEAKTYFAKVDCKEQLRDVLYLQARLFHSLGKTQERNQCAMLFRQLHLEFPTRGVPLISMFK
;
A
#
# COMPACT_ATOMS: atom_id res chain seq x y z
N ASP A 1 11.48 -10.14 0.71
CA ASP A 1 12.43 -11.12 0.13
C ASP A 1 12.36 -11.35 -1.35
N GLY A 2 11.22 -11.19 -2.03
CA GLY A 2 11.24 -11.13 -3.48
C GLY A 2 11.61 -12.44 -4.21
N ARG A 3 11.55 -13.58 -3.51
CA ARG A 3 11.89 -14.91 -4.03
C ARG A 3 10.78 -15.46 -4.93
N TYR A 4 10.65 -14.90 -6.12
CA TYR A 4 9.56 -15.22 -7.05
C TYR A 4 9.57 -16.67 -7.53
N HIS A 5 10.75 -17.30 -7.65
CA HIS A 5 10.85 -18.71 -8.05
C HIS A 5 10.24 -19.67 -7.02
N VAL A 6 10.43 -19.39 -5.73
CA VAL A 6 9.82 -20.17 -4.65
C VAL A 6 8.31 -19.95 -4.65
N ALA A 7 7.86 -18.70 -4.79
CA ALA A 7 6.44 -18.42 -4.90
C ALA A 7 5.78 -19.16 -6.08
N ASP A 8 6.44 -19.26 -7.23
CA ASP A 8 5.91 -19.97 -8.40
C ASP A 8 5.69 -21.47 -8.14
N SER A 9 6.62 -22.12 -7.45
CA SER A 9 6.48 -23.52 -7.06
C SER A 9 5.30 -23.75 -6.10
N LEU A 10 5.04 -22.81 -5.18
CA LEU A 10 3.95 -22.91 -4.22
C LEU A 10 2.58 -22.67 -4.86
N VAL A 11 2.51 -21.81 -5.87
CA VAL A 11 1.26 -21.52 -6.60
C VAL A 11 0.66 -22.78 -7.22
N ALA A 12 1.48 -23.72 -7.70
CA ALA A 12 0.99 -25.00 -8.23
C ALA A 12 0.25 -25.82 -7.14
N GLY A 13 0.81 -25.90 -5.94
CA GLY A 13 0.18 -26.57 -4.80
C GLY A 13 -1.12 -25.88 -4.35
N ILE A 14 -1.11 -24.55 -4.28
CA ILE A 14 -2.32 -23.77 -3.93
C ILE A 14 -3.42 -23.99 -4.97
N THR A 15 -3.09 -23.96 -6.26
CA THR A 15 -4.05 -24.16 -7.36
C THR A 15 -4.69 -25.54 -7.30
N ALA A 16 -3.95 -26.57 -6.89
CA ALA A 16 -4.48 -27.92 -6.70
C ALA A 16 -5.52 -28.00 -5.57
N LEU A 17 -5.38 -27.18 -4.52
CA LEU A 17 -6.30 -27.15 -3.37
C LEU A 17 -7.49 -26.20 -3.59
N ASN A 18 -7.23 -25.02 -4.17
CA ASN A 18 -8.23 -24.01 -4.47
C ASN A 18 -7.86 -23.30 -5.77
N SER A 19 -8.60 -23.62 -6.83
CA SER A 19 -8.36 -23.07 -8.17
C SER A 19 -8.43 -21.55 -8.20
N CYS A 20 -9.44 -20.94 -7.57
CA CYS A 20 -9.61 -19.48 -7.55
C CYS A 20 -8.44 -18.78 -6.85
N GLU A 21 -8.07 -19.26 -5.66
CA GLU A 21 -6.96 -18.71 -4.88
C GLU A 21 -5.62 -18.91 -5.61
N GLY A 22 -5.39 -20.08 -6.19
CA GLY A 22 -4.15 -20.36 -6.94
C GLY A 22 -3.99 -19.45 -8.15
N VAL A 23 -5.06 -19.25 -8.90
CA VAL A 23 -5.11 -18.32 -10.04
C VAL A 23 -4.88 -16.88 -9.58
N TYR A 24 -5.49 -16.45 -8.47
CA TYR A 24 -5.24 -15.14 -7.87
C TYR A 24 -3.77 -14.94 -7.50
N ARG A 25 -3.15 -15.90 -6.78
CA ARG A 25 -1.73 -15.86 -6.39
C ARG A 25 -0.80 -15.91 -7.60
N LYS A 26 -1.18 -16.60 -8.69
CA LYS A 26 -0.43 -16.55 -9.95
C LYS A 26 -0.44 -15.15 -10.55
N ALA A 27 -1.59 -14.47 -10.54
CA ALA A 27 -1.69 -13.10 -11.03
C ALA A 27 -0.84 -12.11 -10.21
N THR A 28 -0.86 -12.19 -8.89
CA THR A 28 -0.05 -11.32 -8.03
C THR A 28 1.45 -11.56 -8.22
N LEU A 29 1.86 -12.82 -8.46
CA LEU A 29 3.23 -13.14 -8.83
C LEU A 29 3.62 -12.54 -10.19
N LEU A 30 2.77 -12.68 -11.21
CA LEU A 30 2.99 -12.08 -12.53
C LEU A 30 3.08 -10.55 -12.47
N LYS A 31 2.26 -9.92 -11.62
CA LYS A 31 2.34 -8.48 -11.29
C LYS A 31 3.73 -8.14 -10.75
N ALA A 32 4.20 -8.88 -9.74
CA ALA A 32 5.49 -8.63 -9.12
C ALA A 32 6.69 -8.88 -10.06
N GLN A 33 6.53 -9.72 -11.08
CA GLN A 33 7.49 -9.94 -12.16
C GLN A 33 7.39 -8.90 -13.30
N ASN A 34 6.63 -7.82 -13.13
CA ASN A 34 6.34 -6.79 -14.15
C ASN A 34 5.64 -7.32 -15.43
N GLN A 35 5.01 -8.50 -15.38
CA GLN A 35 4.24 -9.06 -16.50
C GLN A 35 2.77 -8.58 -16.46
N VAL A 36 2.57 -7.25 -16.43
CA VAL A 36 1.29 -6.57 -16.21
C VAL A 36 0.19 -7.04 -17.18
N SER A 37 0.49 -7.19 -18.47
CA SER A 37 -0.51 -7.60 -19.48
C SER A 37 -1.04 -9.02 -19.23
N LYS A 38 -0.17 -9.95 -18.83
CA LYS A 38 -0.59 -11.33 -18.52
C LYS A 38 -1.37 -11.39 -17.21
N ALA A 39 -0.92 -10.65 -16.20
CA ALA A 39 -1.63 -10.53 -14.92
C ALA A 39 -3.06 -9.97 -15.13
N HIS A 40 -3.20 -8.92 -15.94
CA HIS A 40 -4.50 -8.31 -16.20
C HIS A 40 -5.49 -9.27 -16.87
N LYS A 41 -5.09 -9.93 -17.97
CA LYS A 41 -5.94 -10.92 -18.65
C LYS A 41 -6.37 -12.07 -17.74
N LEU A 42 -5.50 -12.46 -16.80
CA LEU A 42 -5.77 -13.53 -15.86
C LEU A 42 -6.77 -13.07 -14.78
N LEU A 43 -6.60 -11.87 -14.24
CA LEU A 43 -7.53 -11.27 -13.28
C LEU A 43 -8.92 -11.00 -13.88
N GLU A 44 -9.02 -10.57 -15.14
CA GLU A 44 -10.32 -10.39 -15.82
C GLU A 44 -11.09 -11.70 -15.93
N LYS A 45 -10.41 -12.79 -16.34
CA LYS A 45 -11.00 -14.12 -16.40
C LYS A 45 -11.45 -14.60 -15.01
N LEU A 46 -10.62 -14.38 -14.00
CA LEU A 46 -10.93 -14.74 -12.62
C LEU A 46 -12.13 -13.94 -12.11
N LEU A 47 -12.22 -12.64 -12.38
CA LEU A 47 -13.32 -11.77 -11.97
C LEU A 47 -14.67 -12.30 -12.48
N ILE A 48 -14.75 -12.61 -13.78
CA ILE A 48 -15.96 -13.17 -14.41
C ILE A 48 -16.34 -14.50 -13.75
N HIS A 49 -15.35 -15.33 -13.44
CA HIS A 49 -15.57 -16.62 -12.79
C HIS A 49 -16.07 -16.47 -11.34
N CYS A 50 -15.47 -15.57 -10.57
CA CYS A 50 -15.84 -15.30 -9.19
C CYS A 50 -17.25 -14.71 -9.06
N TYR A 51 -17.67 -13.87 -10.02
CA TYR A 51 -19.07 -13.41 -10.10
C TYR A 51 -20.05 -14.55 -10.33
N LYS A 52 -19.72 -15.51 -11.21
CA LYS A 52 -20.57 -16.69 -11.47
C LYS A 52 -20.72 -17.59 -10.23
N ILE A 53 -19.63 -17.75 -9.47
CA ILE A 53 -19.62 -18.56 -8.24
C ILE A 53 -20.18 -17.78 -7.03
N LYS A 54 -20.44 -16.48 -7.17
CA LYS A 54 -20.87 -15.56 -6.10
C LYS A 54 -19.88 -15.49 -4.92
N ASN A 55 -18.58 -15.67 -5.19
CA ASN A 55 -17.55 -15.47 -4.17
C ASN A 55 -17.15 -13.98 -4.11
N ILE A 56 -17.88 -13.22 -3.28
CA ILE A 56 -17.74 -11.76 -3.20
C ILE A 56 -16.39 -11.33 -2.62
N GLU A 57 -15.85 -12.06 -1.64
CA GLU A 57 -14.54 -11.77 -1.04
C GLU A 57 -13.44 -11.81 -2.11
N MET A 58 -13.47 -12.84 -2.97
CA MET A 58 -12.53 -12.96 -4.08
C MET A 58 -12.75 -11.89 -5.15
N VAL A 59 -14.02 -11.55 -5.45
CA VAL A 59 -14.33 -10.44 -6.38
C VAL A 59 -13.66 -9.15 -5.91
N ILE A 60 -13.82 -8.77 -4.64
CA ILE A 60 -13.22 -7.56 -4.08
C ILE A 60 -11.69 -7.62 -4.13
N SER A 61 -11.10 -8.76 -3.75
CA SER A 61 -9.65 -8.97 -3.81
C SER A 61 -9.09 -8.83 -5.23
N VAL A 62 -9.81 -9.34 -6.22
CA VAL A 62 -9.45 -9.19 -7.65
C VAL A 62 -9.59 -7.73 -8.10
N LEU A 63 -10.66 -7.03 -7.71
CA LEU A 63 -10.84 -5.61 -8.03
C LEU A 63 -9.71 -4.75 -7.46
N LEU A 64 -9.28 -5.01 -6.22
CA LEU A 64 -8.14 -4.33 -5.61
C LEU A 64 -6.85 -4.58 -6.40
N SER A 65 -6.56 -5.85 -6.74
CA SER A 65 -5.38 -6.20 -7.56
C SER A 65 -5.41 -5.58 -8.95
N VAL A 66 -6.58 -5.50 -9.58
CA VAL A 66 -6.75 -4.83 -10.88
C VAL A 66 -6.49 -3.33 -10.75
N ALA A 67 -6.98 -2.70 -9.69
CA ALA A 67 -6.75 -1.30 -9.43
C ALA A 67 -5.24 -1.01 -9.24
N GLU A 68 -4.53 -1.84 -8.48
CA GLU A 68 -3.06 -1.80 -8.33
C GLU A 68 -2.30 -1.88 -9.66
N LEU A 69 -2.74 -2.74 -10.59
CA LEU A 69 -2.15 -2.80 -11.94
C LEU A 69 -2.37 -1.50 -12.71
N TYR A 70 -3.54 -0.88 -12.57
CA TYR A 70 -3.79 0.42 -13.20
C TYR A 70 -2.87 1.51 -12.66
N TRP A 71 -2.57 1.52 -11.34
CA TRP A 71 -1.55 2.40 -10.76
C TRP A 71 -0.17 2.20 -11.35
N GLN A 72 0.29 0.95 -11.45
CA GLN A 72 1.59 0.64 -12.05
C GLN A 72 1.68 1.10 -13.51
N SER A 73 0.55 1.11 -14.23
CA SER A 73 0.45 1.60 -15.61
C SER A 73 0.19 3.10 -15.75
N LEU A 74 0.29 3.89 -14.67
CA LEU A 74 0.05 5.35 -14.63
C LEU A 74 -1.38 5.76 -15.04
N ARG A 75 -2.35 4.84 -14.99
CA ARG A 75 -3.76 5.07 -15.35
C ARG A 75 -4.62 5.26 -14.10
N HIS A 76 -4.25 6.25 -13.28
CA HIS A 76 -4.82 6.46 -11.95
C HIS A 76 -6.33 6.78 -11.95
N THR A 77 -6.83 7.45 -12.98
CA THR A 77 -8.25 7.84 -13.11
C THR A 77 -9.19 6.65 -13.30
N ILE A 78 -8.72 5.59 -13.98
CA ILE A 78 -9.50 4.38 -14.24
C ILE A 78 -9.61 3.50 -12.99
N ALA A 79 -8.63 3.60 -12.09
CA ALA A 79 -8.59 2.80 -10.88
C ALA A 79 -9.60 3.27 -9.81
N LEU A 80 -9.99 4.55 -9.82
CA LEU A 80 -10.94 5.13 -8.86
C LEU A 80 -12.34 4.48 -8.91
N PRO A 81 -13.03 4.37 -10.06
CA PRO A 81 -14.32 3.68 -10.14
C PRO A 81 -14.26 2.23 -9.62
N ILE A 82 -13.14 1.54 -9.87
CA ILE A 82 -12.94 0.15 -9.45
C ILE A 82 -12.82 0.05 -7.93
N LEU A 83 -12.07 0.95 -7.30
CA LEU A 83 -11.98 1.01 -5.84
C LEU A 83 -13.32 1.39 -5.19
N LEU A 84 -14.06 2.33 -5.78
CA LEU A 84 -15.38 2.72 -5.27
C LEU A 84 -16.37 1.54 -5.36
N GLN A 85 -16.32 0.77 -6.45
CA GLN A 85 -17.09 -0.47 -6.58
C GLN A 85 -16.68 -1.51 -5.53
N ALA A 86 -15.38 -1.73 -5.35
CA ALA A 86 -14.85 -2.65 -4.34
C ALA A 86 -15.30 -2.25 -2.92
N LEU A 87 -15.29 -0.95 -2.61
CA LEU A 87 -15.70 -0.43 -1.30
C LEU A 87 -17.21 -0.59 -1.08
N ALA A 88 -18.03 -0.32 -2.11
CA ALA A 88 -19.47 -0.50 -2.04
C ALA A 88 -19.81 -1.97 -1.72
N LEU A 89 -19.20 -2.92 -2.42
CA LEU A 89 -19.37 -4.35 -2.16
C LEU A 89 -18.85 -4.73 -0.77
N ALA A 90 -17.67 -4.26 -0.37
CA ALA A 90 -17.12 -4.57 0.95
C ALA A 90 -18.04 -4.09 2.09
N ARG A 91 -18.67 -2.92 1.94
CA ARG A 91 -19.62 -2.38 2.92
C ARG A 91 -20.96 -3.11 2.90
N GLU A 92 -21.50 -3.41 1.72
CA GLU A 92 -22.75 -4.15 1.56
C GLU A 92 -22.68 -5.51 2.25
N PHE A 93 -21.56 -6.23 2.08
CA PHE A 93 -21.34 -7.56 2.66
C PHE A 93 -20.64 -7.53 4.04
N ARG A 94 -20.43 -6.33 4.62
CA ARG A 94 -19.80 -6.12 5.94
C ARG A 94 -18.42 -6.77 6.10
N LEU A 95 -17.65 -6.83 5.02
CA LEU A 95 -16.29 -7.38 4.98
C LEU A 95 -15.30 -6.31 5.45
N GLN A 96 -15.21 -6.09 6.76
CA GLN A 96 -14.48 -4.96 7.36
C GLN A 96 -13.00 -4.92 6.96
N TYR A 97 -12.32 -6.07 6.93
CA TYR A 97 -10.91 -6.15 6.50
C TYR A 97 -10.73 -5.63 5.07
N LEU A 98 -11.57 -6.08 4.13
CA LEU A 98 -11.50 -5.64 2.73
C LEU A 98 -11.93 -4.18 2.56
N ALA A 99 -12.89 -3.71 3.36
CA ALA A 99 -13.27 -2.29 3.37
C ALA A 99 -12.09 -1.42 3.82
N SER A 100 -11.39 -1.82 4.89
CA SER A 100 -10.18 -1.17 5.39
C SER A 100 -9.06 -1.15 4.33
N GLU A 101 -8.78 -2.27 3.68
CA GLU A 101 -7.77 -2.36 2.61
C GLU A 101 -8.16 -1.48 1.41
N THR A 102 -9.43 -1.46 1.03
CA THR A 102 -9.93 -0.61 -0.06
C THR A 102 -9.84 0.88 0.28
N ILE A 103 -10.09 1.26 1.53
CA ILE A 103 -9.95 2.64 1.99
C ILE A 103 -8.49 3.09 1.93
N LEU A 104 -7.54 2.25 2.33
CA LEU A 104 -6.11 2.54 2.17
C LEU A 104 -5.73 2.77 0.71
N ASN A 105 -6.23 1.92 -0.18
CA ASN A 105 -6.02 2.07 -1.63
C ASN A 105 -6.61 3.38 -2.17
N LEU A 106 -7.81 3.75 -1.72
CA LEU A 106 -8.51 4.95 -2.15
C LEU A 106 -7.81 6.23 -1.65
N ALA A 107 -7.38 6.25 -0.38
CA ALA A 107 -6.62 7.36 0.17
C ALA A 107 -5.27 7.53 -0.55
N PHE A 108 -4.61 6.42 -0.90
CA PHE A 108 -3.40 6.48 -1.72
C PHE A 108 -3.68 7.04 -3.11
N ALA A 109 -4.77 6.63 -3.75
CA ALA A 109 -5.21 7.20 -5.03
C ALA A 109 -5.38 8.72 -4.96
N GLN A 110 -6.07 9.19 -3.93
CA GLN A 110 -6.31 10.62 -3.69
C GLN A 110 -5.00 11.39 -3.46
N LEU A 111 -4.06 10.83 -2.69
CA LEU A 111 -2.74 11.41 -2.51
C LEU A 111 -2.00 11.58 -3.84
N ILE A 112 -2.00 10.56 -4.70
CA ILE A 112 -1.36 10.61 -6.02
C ILE A 112 -2.04 11.61 -6.96
N LEU A 113 -3.37 11.77 -6.85
CA LEU A 113 -4.14 12.76 -7.61
C LEU A 113 -3.98 14.19 -7.09
N GLY A 114 -3.16 14.42 -6.05
CA GLY A 114 -2.85 15.75 -5.55
C GLY A 114 -3.92 16.35 -4.64
N ILE A 115 -4.77 15.52 -4.02
CA ILE A 115 -5.79 15.94 -3.05
C ILE A 115 -5.54 15.32 -1.66
N PRO A 116 -4.40 15.64 -1.02
CA PRO A 116 -3.97 14.99 0.22
C PRO A 116 -4.90 15.25 1.42
N GLU A 117 -5.60 16.39 1.48
CA GLU A 117 -6.54 16.71 2.56
C GLU A 117 -7.73 15.74 2.58
N GLN A 118 -8.24 15.39 1.39
CA GLN A 118 -9.34 14.42 1.25
C GLN A 118 -8.87 13.02 1.64
N ALA A 119 -7.66 12.63 1.21
CA ALA A 119 -7.04 11.36 1.60
C ALA A 119 -6.92 11.24 3.12
N LEU A 120 -6.43 12.30 3.77
CA LEU A 120 -6.26 12.36 5.21
C LEU A 120 -7.61 12.30 5.95
N SER A 121 -8.64 12.99 5.46
CA SER A 121 -9.99 12.94 6.01
C SER A 121 -10.58 11.52 5.99
N ILE A 122 -10.47 10.82 4.86
CA ILE A 122 -10.97 9.43 4.75
C ILE A 122 -10.16 8.49 5.65
N LEU A 123 -8.85 8.67 5.74
CA LEU A 123 -8.00 7.87 6.64
C LEU A 123 -8.39 8.05 8.09
N HIS A 124 -8.61 9.28 8.56
CA HIS A 124 -9.03 9.53 9.95
C HIS A 124 -10.35 8.84 10.30
N MET A 125 -11.29 8.73 9.36
CA MET A 125 -12.54 8.00 9.60
C MET A 125 -12.37 6.48 9.66
N ALA A 126 -11.30 5.94 9.08
CA ALA A 126 -11.07 4.51 8.95
C ALA A 126 -9.87 4.00 9.76
N ILE A 127 -9.14 4.87 10.45
CA ILE A 127 -7.88 4.51 11.10
C ILE A 127 -8.10 3.56 12.28
N GLU A 128 -9.13 3.81 13.09
CA GLU A 128 -9.46 2.99 14.26
C GLU A 128 -9.73 1.52 13.89
N PRO A 129 -10.62 1.19 12.93
CA PRO A 129 -10.83 -0.21 12.56
C PRO A 129 -9.59 -0.87 11.94
N ILE A 130 -8.76 -0.11 11.21
CA ILE A 130 -7.49 -0.64 10.68
C ILE A 130 -6.53 -0.98 11.82
N LEU A 131 -6.38 -0.09 12.81
CA LEU A 131 -5.49 -0.30 13.95
C LEU A 131 -6.00 -1.37 14.91
N ALA A 132 -7.32 -1.55 15.05
CA ALA A 132 -7.91 -2.60 15.87
C ALA A 132 -7.75 -3.99 15.22
N HIS A 133 -8.15 -4.14 13.95
CA HIS A 133 -8.36 -5.46 13.34
C HIS A 133 -7.52 -5.73 12.09
N GLY A 134 -6.81 -4.74 11.54
CA GLY A 134 -5.96 -4.90 10.36
C GLY A 134 -4.73 -5.77 10.63
N SER A 135 -4.13 -6.31 9.57
CA SER A 135 -2.84 -6.99 9.69
C SER A 135 -1.75 -5.99 10.09
N MET A 136 -0.64 -6.47 10.65
CA MET A 136 0.49 -5.58 11.01
C MET A 136 1.01 -4.80 9.80
N LEU A 137 0.94 -5.38 8.60
CA LEU A 137 1.28 -4.68 7.36
C LEU A 137 0.31 -3.54 7.07
N ASP A 138 -0.99 -3.78 7.22
CA ASP A 138 -2.01 -2.74 6.95
C ASP A 138 -1.95 -1.62 7.99
N LYS A 139 -1.67 -1.95 9.27
CA LYS A 139 -1.42 -0.96 10.33
C LYS A 139 -0.23 -0.07 9.99
N GLY A 140 0.89 -0.68 9.59
CA GLY A 140 2.07 0.06 9.15
C GLY A 140 1.80 0.92 7.91
N ALA A 141 1.08 0.38 6.92
CA ALA A 141 0.71 1.10 5.71
C ALA A 141 -0.20 2.29 6.00
N ALA A 142 -1.16 2.14 6.92
CA ALA A 142 -2.05 3.21 7.34
C ALA A 142 -1.28 4.37 7.98
N MET A 143 -0.43 4.09 8.97
CA MET A 143 0.37 5.13 9.63
C MET A 143 1.35 5.80 8.67
N PHE A 144 1.95 5.03 7.76
CA PHE A 144 2.84 5.60 6.74
C PHE A 144 2.06 6.48 5.74
N LEU A 145 0.86 6.08 5.35
CA LEU A 145 0.04 6.85 4.43
C LEU A 145 -0.50 8.14 5.06
N VAL A 146 -0.90 8.10 6.33
CA VAL A 146 -1.25 9.31 7.10
C VAL A 146 -0.08 10.29 7.11
N ALA A 147 1.14 9.82 7.41
CA ALA A 147 2.34 10.66 7.39
C ALA A 147 2.59 11.27 5.99
N LYS A 148 2.46 10.47 4.92
CA LYS A 148 2.61 10.98 3.54
C LYS A 148 1.58 12.08 3.22
N CYS A 149 0.32 11.91 3.63
CA CYS A 149 -0.72 12.91 3.41
C CYS A 149 -0.46 14.18 4.21
N GLN A 150 -0.04 14.07 5.48
CA GLN A 150 0.33 15.22 6.31
C GLN A 150 1.45 16.04 5.69
N VAL A 151 2.51 15.38 5.19
CA VAL A 151 3.64 16.05 4.54
C VAL A 151 3.21 16.74 3.23
N ALA A 152 2.35 16.09 2.45
CA ALA A 152 1.83 16.66 1.21
C ALA A 152 0.94 17.89 1.46
N SER A 153 0.02 17.82 2.42
CA SER A 153 -0.83 18.95 2.82
C SER A 153 -0.04 20.12 3.42
N ALA A 154 1.04 19.83 4.15
CA ALA A 154 1.89 20.85 4.77
C ALA A 154 2.64 21.75 3.78
N ALA A 155 2.65 21.43 2.47
CA ALA A 155 3.22 22.28 1.44
C ALA A 155 2.53 23.66 1.35
N SER A 156 1.24 23.72 1.71
CA SER A 156 0.41 24.93 1.66
C SER A 156 0.36 25.75 2.95
N TYR A 157 1.00 25.27 4.02
CA TYR A 157 0.88 25.85 5.35
C TYR A 157 1.91 26.96 5.60
N ASP A 158 1.59 27.83 6.56
CA ASP A 158 2.56 28.78 7.13
C ASP A 158 3.71 28.03 7.82
N PRO A 159 4.89 28.65 8.01
CA PRO A 159 6.08 27.96 8.51
C PRO A 159 5.90 27.28 9.89
N ALA A 160 5.12 27.87 10.80
CA ALA A 160 4.91 27.32 12.13
C ALA A 160 4.01 26.08 12.07
N LYS A 161 2.86 26.20 11.40
CA LYS A 161 1.94 25.08 11.20
C LYS A 161 2.55 23.96 10.35
N LYS A 162 3.41 24.32 9.39
CA LYS A 162 4.19 23.35 8.60
C LYS A 162 5.12 22.55 9.51
N ALA A 163 5.88 23.19 10.39
CA ALA A 163 6.76 22.49 11.32
C ALA A 163 5.97 21.53 12.23
N GLU A 164 4.84 21.96 12.78
CA GLU A 164 3.96 21.12 13.59
C GLU A 164 3.45 19.88 12.82
N ALA A 165 2.96 20.08 11.59
CA ALA A 165 2.50 18.98 10.75
C ALA A 165 3.63 17.98 10.40
N LEU A 166 4.86 18.47 10.20
CA LEU A 166 6.01 17.61 9.94
C LEU A 166 6.43 16.81 11.18
N GLU A 167 6.37 17.39 12.38
CA GLU A 167 6.63 16.67 13.63
C GLU A 167 5.58 15.58 13.87
N ALA A 168 4.30 15.87 13.64
CA ALA A 168 3.24 14.86 13.70
C ALA A 168 3.46 13.72 12.70
N ALA A 169 3.92 14.05 11.47
CA ALA A 169 4.27 13.04 10.48
C ALA A 169 5.46 12.16 10.93
N VAL A 170 6.45 12.70 11.64
CA VAL A 170 7.56 11.92 12.21
C VAL A 170 7.05 10.91 13.24
N LEU A 171 6.09 11.28 14.10
CA LEU A 171 5.48 10.34 15.06
C LEU A 171 4.79 9.18 14.34
N ASN A 172 3.98 9.48 13.33
CA ASN A 172 3.31 8.47 12.50
C ASN A 172 4.30 7.56 11.77
N LEU A 173 5.44 8.09 11.30
CA LEU A 173 6.50 7.29 10.68
C LEU A 173 7.21 6.37 11.69
N ASN A 174 7.39 6.81 12.94
CA ASN A 174 7.93 5.96 13.99
C ASN A 174 7.00 4.77 14.24
N GLU A 175 5.70 5.00 14.35
CA GLU A 175 4.73 3.91 14.49
C GLU A 175 4.74 2.97 13.28
N ALA A 176 4.70 3.50 12.06
CA ALA A 176 4.81 2.69 10.84
C ALA A 176 6.08 1.83 10.83
N LYS A 177 7.22 2.40 11.24
CA LYS A 177 8.49 1.67 11.38
C LYS A 177 8.37 0.51 12.38
N THR A 178 7.74 0.72 13.54
CA THR A 178 7.54 -0.37 14.51
C THR A 178 6.69 -1.50 13.95
N TYR A 179 5.62 -1.19 13.21
CA TYR A 179 4.77 -2.20 12.59
C TYR A 179 5.51 -2.98 11.51
N PHE A 180 6.22 -2.30 10.60
CA PHE A 180 6.97 -2.98 9.55
C PHE A 180 8.15 -3.80 10.09
N ALA A 181 8.76 -3.38 11.20
CA ALA A 181 9.81 -4.15 11.87
C ALA A 181 9.28 -5.48 12.44
N LYS A 182 8.06 -5.48 13.00
CA LYS A 182 7.43 -6.70 13.56
C LYS A 182 7.18 -7.79 12.52
N VAL A 183 7.06 -7.43 11.23
CA VAL A 183 6.83 -8.36 10.11
C VAL A 183 8.04 -8.47 9.17
N ASP A 184 9.20 -7.94 9.58
CA ASP A 184 10.45 -7.91 8.81
C ASP A 184 10.26 -7.40 7.36
N CYS A 185 9.42 -6.38 7.18
CA CYS A 185 9.12 -5.85 5.85
C CYS A 185 10.16 -4.80 5.43
N LYS A 186 11.33 -5.27 5.04
CA LYS A 186 12.52 -4.45 4.81
C LYS A 186 12.38 -3.40 3.70
N GLU A 187 11.62 -3.68 2.64
CA GLU A 187 11.38 -2.72 1.55
C GLU A 187 10.63 -1.47 2.07
N GLN A 188 9.57 -1.66 2.87
CA GLN A 188 8.79 -0.59 3.48
C GLN A 188 9.58 0.12 4.58
N LEU A 189 10.38 -0.61 5.36
CA LEU A 189 11.28 0.01 6.35
C LEU A 189 12.26 0.98 5.71
N ARG A 190 12.85 0.59 4.57
CA ARG A 190 13.74 1.46 3.78
C ARG A 190 12.99 2.73 3.36
N ASP A 191 11.77 2.61 2.85
CA ASP A 191 11.00 3.76 2.35
C ASP A 191 10.56 4.70 3.49
N VAL A 192 10.23 4.15 4.67
CA VAL A 192 9.96 4.93 5.89
C VAL A 192 11.21 5.69 6.32
N LEU A 193 12.37 5.04 6.40
CA LEU A 193 13.63 5.68 6.80
C LEU A 193 14.04 6.78 5.82
N TYR A 194 13.81 6.59 4.53
CA TYR A 194 14.03 7.63 3.52
C TYR A 194 13.16 8.86 3.79
N LEU A 195 11.85 8.68 4.03
CA LEU A 195 10.97 9.80 4.32
C LEU A 195 11.35 10.48 5.64
N GLN A 196 11.65 9.72 6.70
CA GLN A 196 12.13 10.27 7.97
C GLN A 196 13.38 11.14 7.81
N ALA A 197 14.38 10.67 7.04
CA ALA A 197 15.59 11.45 6.78
C ALA A 197 15.28 12.78 6.08
N ARG A 198 14.33 12.80 5.12
CA ARG A 198 13.90 14.02 4.45
C ARG A 198 13.15 14.97 5.39
N LEU A 199 12.30 14.44 6.27
CA LEU A 199 11.59 15.26 7.25
C LEU A 199 12.55 15.87 8.28
N PHE A 200 13.45 15.08 8.84
CA PHE A 200 14.46 15.59 9.76
C PHE A 200 15.39 16.62 9.11
N HIS A 201 15.75 16.45 7.84
CA HIS A 201 16.46 17.49 7.09
C HIS A 201 15.66 18.79 7.02
N SER A 202 14.35 18.70 6.72
CA SER A 202 13.46 19.85 6.60
C SER A 202 13.22 20.56 7.94
N LEU A 203 13.32 19.83 9.05
CA LEU A 203 13.23 20.33 10.42
C LEU A 203 14.58 20.80 11.01
N GLY A 204 15.69 20.70 10.26
CA GLY A 204 17.03 21.06 10.76
C GLY A 204 17.66 20.05 11.75
N LYS A 205 17.00 18.92 12.00
CA LYS A 205 17.40 17.85 12.93
C LYS A 205 18.50 16.96 12.33
N THR A 206 19.73 17.46 12.35
CA THR A 206 20.84 16.86 11.60
C THR A 206 21.28 15.50 12.14
N GLN A 207 21.24 15.29 13.47
CA GLN A 207 21.68 14.04 14.09
C GLN A 207 20.73 12.89 13.71
N GLU A 208 19.43 13.11 13.87
CA GLU A 208 18.35 12.15 13.54
C GLU A 208 18.33 11.87 12.04
N ARG A 209 18.51 12.91 11.21
CA ARG A 209 18.65 12.74 9.76
C ARG A 209 19.79 11.79 9.41
N ASN A 210 20.97 11.99 10.00
CA ASN A 210 22.15 11.16 9.73
C ASN A 210 21.93 9.70 10.14
N GLN A 211 21.27 9.48 11.28
CA GLN A 211 20.91 8.14 11.74
C GLN A 211 19.96 7.44 10.75
N CYS A 212 18.89 8.11 10.33
CA CYS A 212 17.96 7.56 9.34
C CYS A 212 18.65 7.27 8.00
N ALA A 213 19.53 8.17 7.54
CA ALA A 213 20.28 7.99 6.30
C ALA A 213 21.25 6.81 6.35
N MET A 214 21.91 6.58 7.50
CA MET A 214 22.78 5.41 7.71
C MET A 214 21.97 4.11 7.60
N LEU A 215 20.85 4.00 8.31
CA LEU A 215 19.98 2.82 8.29
C LEU A 215 19.37 2.58 6.89
N PHE A 216 18.97 3.65 6.21
CA PHE A 216 18.52 3.58 4.82
C PHE A 216 19.60 2.97 3.92
N ARG A 217 20.86 3.43 4.06
CA ARG A 217 21.99 2.92 3.27
C ARG A 217 22.23 1.43 3.51
N GLN A 218 22.18 0.98 4.77
CA GLN A 218 22.33 -0.44 5.11
C GLN A 218 21.27 -1.29 4.40
N LEU A 219 19.99 -0.92 4.53
CA LEU A 219 18.90 -1.65 3.86
C LEU A 219 18.98 -1.52 2.33
N HIS A 220 19.34 -0.36 1.80
CA HIS A 220 19.39 -0.15 0.35
C HIS A 220 20.43 -1.05 -0.34
N LEU A 221 21.56 -1.33 0.32
CA LEU A 221 22.59 -2.23 -0.23
C LEU A 221 22.17 -3.71 -0.22
N GLU A 222 21.25 -4.11 0.65
CA GLU A 222 20.76 -5.50 0.74
C GLU A 222 19.78 -5.86 -0.40
N PHE A 223 19.14 -4.87 -1.06
CA PHE A 223 18.06 -5.12 -2.02
C PHE A 223 18.38 -4.63 -3.43
N PRO A 224 18.06 -5.43 -4.48
CA PRO A 224 18.10 -4.93 -5.85
C PRO A 224 17.11 -3.78 -6.03
N THR A 225 17.49 -2.80 -6.85
CA THR A 225 16.65 -1.64 -7.20
C THR A 225 15.40 -2.07 -7.97
N ARG A 226 14.30 -2.29 -7.25
CA ARG A 226 12.97 -2.53 -7.83
C ARG A 226 12.29 -1.20 -8.14
N GLY A 227 12.50 -0.66 -9.35
CA GLY A 227 11.77 0.52 -9.84
C GLY A 227 11.74 1.70 -8.87
N VAL A 228 10.62 2.45 -8.85
CA VAL A 228 10.37 3.56 -7.90
C VAL A 228 9.36 3.09 -6.83
N PRO A 229 9.82 2.40 -5.77
CA PRO A 229 8.95 1.74 -4.78
C PRO A 229 8.13 2.73 -3.96
N LEU A 230 8.61 3.97 -3.80
CA LEU A 230 7.95 5.03 -3.05
C LEU A 230 6.60 5.49 -3.63
N ILE A 231 6.38 5.28 -4.94
CA ILE A 231 5.19 5.68 -5.70
C ILE A 231 4.30 4.46 -6.04
N SER A 232 4.83 3.24 -5.96
CA SER A 232 4.01 2.02 -6.08
C SER A 232 3.39 1.68 -4.73
N MET A 233 2.09 1.38 -4.73
CA MET A 233 1.33 1.10 -3.50
C MET A 233 1.81 -0.14 -2.75
N PHE A 234 1.42 -0.24 -1.48
CA PHE A 234 1.71 -1.33 -0.56
C PHE A 234 1.12 -2.66 -1.02
N LYS A 235 1.91 -3.47 -1.76
CA LYS A 235 1.94 -4.95 -1.84
C LYS A 235 2.37 -5.42 -3.24
#